data_AF-W0R564-F1
#
_entry.id   AF-W0R564-F1
#
_cell.length_a   1.000
_cell.length_b   1.000
_cell.length_c   1.000
_cell.angle_alpha   90.00
_cell.angle_beta   90.00
_cell.angle_gamma   90.00
#
_symmetry.space_group_name_H-M   'P 1'
#
loop_
_entity.id
_entity.type
_entity.pdbx_description
1 polymer ?
#
loop_
_entity_poly.entity_id
_entity_poly.type
_entity_poly.pdbx_seq_one_letter_code
_entity_poly.pdbx_strand_id
1 'polypeptide(L)'
;MWGYIPTAYVLGYFSDKGVLSSFWKSVAVALLASVITFAFGLAQLSFFVPEGKVLELGLYPFILGGVIKAALASLLVSPSYKFFSKL
;
A
#
# COMPACT_ATOMS: atom_id res chain seq x y z
N MET A 1 -11.33 -0.53 -8.31
CA MET A 1 -11.87 0.20 -7.13
C MET A 1 -12.02 -0.70 -5.91
N TRP A 2 -12.48 -1.94 -6.07
CA TRP A 2 -12.73 -2.88 -4.96
C TRP A 2 -11.55 -3.12 -4.01
N GLY A 3 -10.31 -3.16 -4.52
CA GLY A 3 -9.12 -3.35 -3.69
C GLY A 3 -8.77 -2.18 -2.75
N TYR A 4 -9.29 -0.97 -2.97
CA TYR A 4 -8.96 0.19 -2.13
C TYR A 4 -9.67 0.18 -0.77
N ILE A 5 -10.87 -0.39 -0.70
CA ILE A 5 -11.65 -0.48 0.54
C ILE A 5 -10.91 -1.32 1.60
N PRO A 6 -10.49 -2.58 1.32
CA PRO A 6 -9.75 -3.37 2.30
C PRO A 6 -8.38 -2.75 2.62
N THR A 7 -7.72 -2.15 1.63
CA THR A 7 -6.46 -1.44 1.83
C THR A 7 -6.60 -0.27 2.81
N ALA A 8 -7.64 0.55 2.68
CA ALA A 8 -7.90 1.67 3.59
C ALA A 8 -8.25 1.19 5.01
N TYR A 9 -9.00 0.10 5.14
CA TYR A 9 -9.30 -0.50 6.43
C TYR A 9 -8.04 -1.00 7.14
N VAL A 10 -7.18 -1.73 6.42
CA VAL A 10 -5.90 -2.23 6.97
C VAL A 10 -4.99 -1.08 7.38
N LEU A 11 -4.83 -0.06 6.52
CA LEU A 11 -4.04 1.14 6.85
C LEU A 11 -4.59 1.86 8.09
N GLY A 12 -5.91 2.05 8.17
CA GLY A 12 -6.57 2.67 9.32
C GLY A 12 -6.37 1.87 10.61
N TYR A 13 -6.49 0.54 10.55
CA TYR A 13 -6.27 -0.33 11.71
C TYR A 13 -4.84 -0.28 12.25
N PHE A 14 -3.84 -0.29 11.36
CA PHE A 14 -2.44 -0.14 11.77
C PHE A 14 -2.09 1.28 12.21
N SER A 15 -2.76 2.28 11.63
CA SER A 15 -2.69 3.66 12.08
C SER A 15 -3.18 3.78 13.52
N ASP A 16 -4.35 3.23 13.86
CA ASP A 16 -4.93 3.34 15.21
C ASP A 16 -4.07 2.67 16.30
N LYS A 17 -3.38 1.58 15.95
CA LYS A 17 -2.43 0.89 16.86
C LYS A 17 -1.10 1.63 17.10
N GLY A 18 -0.91 2.84 16.58
CA GLY A 18 0.36 3.58 16.75
C GLY A 18 1.55 2.99 15.97
N VAL A 19 1.30 2.02 15.09
CA VAL A 19 2.35 1.32 14.31
C VAL A 19 3.02 2.29 13.33
N LEU A 20 2.31 3.34 12.91
CA LEU A 20 2.79 4.42 12.06
C LEU A 20 3.76 5.42 12.74
N SER A 21 3.99 5.30 14.05
CA SER A 21 4.97 6.11 14.79
C SER A 21 6.43 5.86 14.38
N SER A 22 6.72 4.65 13.87
CA SER A 22 8.07 4.25 13.46
C SER A 22 8.18 4.17 11.95
N PHE A 23 9.21 4.81 11.37
CA PHE A 23 9.45 4.86 9.93
C PHE A 23 9.45 3.46 9.29
N TRP A 24 10.19 2.51 9.87
CA TRP A 24 10.26 1.12 9.37
C TRP A 24 8.92 0.39 9.43
N LYS A 25 8.16 0.58 10.50
CA LYS A 25 6.83 -0.01 10.64
C LYS A 25 5.84 0.60 9.65
N SER A 26 5.92 1.91 9.42
CA SER A 26 5.11 2.61 8.42
C SER A 26 5.43 2.16 7.00
N VAL A 27 6.71 1.91 6.66
CA VAL A 27 7.09 1.33 5.36
C VAL A 27 6.48 -0.07 5.22
N ALA A 28 6.61 -0.93 6.24
CA ALA A 28 6.08 -2.29 6.20
C ALA A 28 4.55 -2.32 6.00
N VAL A 29 3.81 -1.45 6.70
CA VAL A 29 2.35 -1.32 6.56
C VAL A 29 1.98 -0.79 5.17
N ALA A 30 2.69 0.21 4.65
CA ALA A 30 2.45 0.74 3.30
C ALA A 30 2.73 -0.29 2.19
N LEU A 31 3.72 -1.15 2.41
CA LEU A 31 4.07 -2.24 1.49
C LEU A 31 3.01 -3.35 1.53
N LEU A 32 2.56 -3.75 2.72
CA LEU A 32 1.40 -4.66 2.87
C LEU A 32 0.14 -4.13 2.19
N ALA A 33 -0.19 -2.87 2.42
CA ALA A 33 -1.33 -2.19 1.80
C ALA A 33 -1.22 -2.18 0.26
N SER A 34 -0.01 -1.99 -0.26
CA SER A 34 0.25 -2.08 -1.70
C SER A 34 0.05 -3.50 -2.22
N VAL A 35 0.52 -4.53 -1.50
CA VAL A 35 0.34 -5.94 -1.88
C VAL A 35 -1.15 -6.31 -1.94
N ILE A 36 -1.95 -5.89 -0.96
CA ILE A 36 -3.40 -6.13 -0.96
C ILE A 36 -4.05 -5.45 -2.18
N THR A 37 -3.66 -4.21 -2.45
CA THR A 37 -4.16 -3.46 -3.61
C THR A 37 -3.77 -4.14 -4.93
N PHE A 38 -2.54 -4.66 -5.04
CA PHE A 38 -2.08 -5.42 -6.21
C PHE A 38 -2.80 -6.75 -6.35
N ALA A 39 -3.03 -7.49 -5.26
CA ALA A 39 -3.72 -8.78 -5.33
C ALA A 39 -5.14 -8.61 -5.91
N PHE A 40 -5.89 -7.63 -5.42
CA PHE A 40 -7.22 -7.33 -5.96
C PHE A 40 -7.17 -6.72 -7.36
N GLY A 41 -6.17 -5.88 -7.66
CA GLY A 41 -5.97 -5.28 -8.98
C GLY A 41 -5.62 -6.31 -10.06
N LEU A 42 -4.70 -7.23 -9.75
CA LEU A 42 -4.28 -8.32 -10.62
C LEU A 42 -5.38 -9.35 -10.81
N ALA A 43 -6.13 -9.68 -9.75
CA ALA A 43 -7.30 -10.55 -9.88
C ALA A 43 -8.33 -9.99 -10.86
N GLN A 44 -8.57 -8.67 -10.83
CA GLN A 44 -9.47 -8.02 -11.78
C GLN A 44 -8.86 -7.96 -13.19
N LEU A 45 -7.57 -7.66 -13.30
CA LEU A 45 -6.85 -7.58 -14.58
C LEU A 45 -6.77 -8.95 -15.29
N SER A 46 -6.74 -10.04 -14.53
CA SER A 46 -6.73 -11.41 -15.04
C SER A 46 -7.99 -11.77 -15.84
N PHE A 47 -9.10 -11.07 -15.66
CA PHE A 47 -10.32 -11.27 -16.46
C PHE A 47 -10.26 -10.56 -17.83
N PHE A 48 -9.38 -9.57 -17.99
CA PHE A 48 -9.29 -8.74 -19.19
C PHE A 48 -8.04 -9.00 -20.04
N VAL A 49 -6.99 -9.59 -19.46
CA VAL A 49 -5.70 -9.80 -20.12
C VAL A 49 -5.44 -11.30 -20.32
N PRO A 50 -4.95 -11.72 -21.50
CA PRO A 50 -4.61 -13.12 -21.76
C PRO A 50 -3.54 -13.67 -20.81
N GLU A 51 -3.65 -14.96 -20.53
CA GLU A 51 -2.82 -15.74 -19.62
C GLU A 51 -1.32 -15.55 -19.93
N GLY A 52 -0.53 -15.23 -18.90
CA GLY A 52 0.91 -14.97 -19.00
C GLY A 52 1.32 -13.49 -19.03
N LYS A 53 0.47 -12.56 -19.49
CA LYS A 53 0.83 -11.12 -19.53
C LYS A 53 0.39 -10.31 -18.32
N VAL A 54 -0.38 -10.92 -17.42
CA VAL A 54 -0.96 -10.24 -16.23
C VAL A 54 0.12 -9.71 -15.29
N LEU A 55 1.20 -10.46 -15.07
CA LEU A 55 2.30 -10.06 -14.19
C LEU A 55 3.26 -9.06 -14.86
N GLU A 56 3.56 -9.24 -16.15
CA GLU A 56 4.41 -8.31 -16.91
C GLU A 56 3.77 -6.93 -17.03
N LEU A 57 2.48 -6.86 -17.30
CA LEU A 57 1.78 -5.59 -17.48
C LEU A 57 1.22 -5.01 -16.17
N GLY A 58 0.89 -5.87 -15.21
CA GLY A 58 0.21 -5.47 -13.98
C GLY A 58 1.08 -5.36 -12.73
N LEU A 59 2.22 -6.07 -12.66
CA LEU A 59 3.06 -6.10 -11.47
C LEU A 59 4.44 -5.45 -11.71
N TYR A 60 5.17 -5.87 -12.75
CA TYR A 60 6.52 -5.39 -13.05
C TYR A 60 6.67 -3.86 -13.14
N PRO A 61 5.87 -3.13 -13.93
CA PRO A 61 5.99 -1.67 -14.04
C PRO A 61 5.58 -0.97 -12.74
N PHE A 62 4.76 -1.64 -11.93
CA PHE A 62 4.17 -1.06 -10.75
C PHE A 62 4.95 -1.34 -9.45
N ILE A 63 5.84 -2.33 -9.41
CA ILE A 63 6.72 -2.60 -8.27
C ILE A 63 7.57 -1.37 -7.95
N LEU A 64 8.22 -0.79 -8.97
CA LEU A 64 9.10 0.36 -8.79
C LEU A 64 8.34 1.56 -8.22
N GLY A 65 7.17 1.84 -8.81
CA GLY A 65 6.26 2.88 -8.33
C GLY A 65 5.74 2.59 -6.92
N GLY A 66 5.43 1.34 -6.59
CA GLY A 66 4.97 0.90 -5.28
C GLY A 66 6.00 1.13 -4.19
N VAL A 67 7.28 0.82 -4.46
CA VAL A 67 8.38 1.05 -3.52
C VAL A 67 8.60 2.55 -3.28
N ILE A 68 8.64 3.36 -4.34
CA ILE A 68 8.78 4.82 -4.23
C ILE A 68 7.61 5.39 -3.43
N LYS A 69 6.39 4.93 -3.72
CA LYS A 69 5.17 5.40 -3.06
C LYS A 69 5.14 4.99 -1.59
N ALA A 70 5.61 3.79 -1.24
CA ALA A 70 5.74 3.34 0.14
C ALA A 70 6.76 4.19 0.93
N ALA A 71 7.89 4.53 0.32
CA ALA A 71 8.91 5.40 0.93
C ALA A 71 8.39 6.83 1.15
N LEU A 72 7.68 7.39 0.16
CA LEU A 72 7.04 8.71 0.30
C LEU A 72 5.93 8.68 1.36
N ALA A 73 5.11 7.63 1.38
CA ALA A 73 4.06 7.45 2.37
C ALA A 73 4.65 7.41 3.79
N SER A 74 5.71 6.63 4.03
CA SER A 74 6.36 6.57 5.35
C SER A 74 7.02 7.89 5.76
N LEU A 75 7.56 8.64 4.80
CA LEU A 75 8.17 9.95 5.05
C LEU A 75 7.14 11.00 5.46
N LEU A 76 5.95 10.97 4.85
CA LEU A 76 4.85 11.89 5.18
C LEU A 76 4.13 11.47 6.47
N VAL A 77 3.93 10.18 6.65
CA VAL A 77 3.16 9.64 7.76
C VAL A 77 3.89 9.76 9.09
N SER A 78 5.20 9.51 9.15
CA SER A 78 5.98 9.62 10.40
C SER A 78 5.87 11.01 11.08
N PRO A 79 6.02 12.15 10.38
CA PRO A 79 5.83 13.47 10.96
C PRO A 79 4.36 13.80 11.23
N SER A 80 3.42 13.42 10.34
CA SER A 80 1.99 13.64 10.55
C SER A 80 1.46 12.92 11.80
N TYR A 81 1.93 11.69 12.03
CA TYR A 81 1.53 10.92 13.21
C TYR A 81 2.08 11.53 14.50
N LYS A 82 3.33 12.01 14.50
CA LYS A 82 3.92 12.74 15.64
C LYS A 82 3.23 14.08 15.91
N PHE A 83 2.74 14.75 14.87
CA PHE A 83 2.02 16.01 15.00
C PHE A 83 0.62 15.79 15.59
N PHE A 84 -0.14 14.83 15.04
CA PHE A 84 -1.49 14.53 15.52
C PHE A 84 -1.53 13.82 16.88
N SER A 85 -0.53 12.99 17.22
CA SER A 85 -0.41 12.39 18.55
C SER A 85 -0.13 13.41 19.67
N LYS A 86 0.22 14.65 19.31
CA LYS A 86 0.60 15.72 20.25
C LYS A 86 -0.50 16.78 20.41
N LEU A 87 -1.55 16.75 19.57
CA LEU A 87 -2.78 17.52 19.74
C LEU A 87 -3.73 16.78 20.70
#